data_AF-A0AAU0LV75-F1
#
_entry.id   AF-A0AAU0LV75-F1
#
_cell.length_a   1.000
_cell.length_b   1.000
_cell.length_c   1.000
_cell.angle_alpha   90.00
_cell.angle_beta   90.00
_cell.angle_gamma   90.00
#
_symmetry.space_group_name_H-M   'P 1'
#
loop_
_entity.id
_entity.type
_entity.pdbx_description
1 polymer ?
#
loop_
_entity_poly.entity_id
_entity_poly.type
_entity_poly.pdbx_seq_one_letter_code
_entity_poly.pdbx_strand_id
1 'polypeptide(L)'
;MKYLFLAITFSCIVLFWFAVQRKLAVIVYIVWSLIISAAAFSGFFIQFPPSFGLTLLGTVFTVFYCTKLLADSMVNVYLLLAIHVVRIPVEFILFALFQAKILPREMTFIGWNFDLIFGITALIFLIGSSFNRKIFNSQLFILWNIFGICSLSIVITLGILSSPLPMQMMGYNQPNIAVLQFPYALLPNLIVPFIILSHILLLRNLITSRA
;
A
#
# COMPACT_ATOMS: atom_id res chain seq x y z
N MET A 1 -17.37 3.19 -7.28
CA MET A 1 -16.07 3.34 -6.60
C MET A 1 -15.79 2.29 -5.53
N LYS A 2 -16.68 2.03 -4.56
CA LYS A 2 -16.44 1.02 -3.50
C LYS A 2 -16.14 -0.38 -4.03
N TYR A 3 -16.93 -0.90 -4.98
CA TYR A 3 -16.71 -2.22 -5.58
C TYR A 3 -15.39 -2.33 -6.34
N LEU A 4 -15.01 -1.27 -7.07
CA LEU A 4 -13.72 -1.20 -7.75
C LEU A 4 -12.56 -1.27 -6.74
N PHE A 5 -12.66 -0.51 -5.64
CA PHE A 5 -11.66 -0.55 -4.57
C PHE A 5 -11.55 -1.95 -3.93
N LEU A 6 -12.67 -2.65 -3.73
CA LEU A 6 -12.67 -4.02 -3.22
C LEU A 6 -12.05 -5.01 -4.23
N ALA A 7 -12.35 -4.87 -5.52
CA ALA A 7 -11.75 -5.70 -6.57
C ALA A 7 -10.22 -5.50 -6.62
N ILE A 8 -9.76 -4.26 -6.44
CA ILE A 8 -8.35 -3.92 -6.31
C ILE A 8 -7.72 -4.53 -5.04
N THR A 9 -8.40 -4.44 -3.91
CA THR A 9 -7.92 -5.02 -2.65
C THR A 9 -7.78 -6.53 -2.77
N PHE A 10 -8.77 -7.17 -3.39
CA PHE A 10 -8.75 -8.60 -3.67
C PHE A 10 -7.63 -8.99 -4.63
N SER A 11 -7.41 -8.23 -5.71
CA SER A 11 -6.30 -8.50 -6.64
C SER A 11 -4.94 -8.39 -5.96
N CYS A 12 -4.76 -7.42 -5.04
CA CYS A 12 -3.58 -7.33 -4.18
C CYS A 12 -3.35 -8.59 -3.35
N ILE A 13 -4.40 -9.12 -2.69
CA ILE A 13 -4.32 -10.37 -1.91
C ILE A 13 -3.93 -11.54 -2.82
N VAL A 14 -4.57 -11.67 -3.97
CA VAL A 14 -4.32 -12.76 -4.93
C VAL A 14 -2.88 -12.70 -5.47
N LEU A 15 -2.44 -11.53 -5.93
CA LEU A 15 -1.08 -11.32 -6.43
C LEU A 15 -0.04 -11.64 -5.34
N PHE A 16 -0.24 -11.14 -4.12
CA PHE A 16 0.70 -11.38 -3.03
C PHE A 16 0.68 -12.85 -2.56
N TRP A 17 -0.48 -13.50 -2.57
CA TRP A 17 -0.61 -14.94 -2.33
C TRP A 17 0.26 -15.74 -3.29
N PHE A 18 0.23 -15.45 -4.58
CA PHE A 18 1.06 -16.17 -5.55
C PHE A 18 2.52 -15.69 -5.58
N ALA A 19 2.79 -14.45 -5.15
CA ALA A 19 4.14 -13.89 -5.12
C ALA A 19 5.05 -14.55 -4.08
N VAL A 20 4.49 -15.11 -3.00
CA VAL A 20 5.24 -15.54 -1.82
C VAL A 20 4.96 -17.00 -1.48
N GLN A 21 5.98 -17.75 -1.06
CA GLN A 21 5.80 -19.15 -0.64
C GLN A 21 5.07 -19.30 0.71
N ARG A 22 5.48 -18.54 1.73
CA ARG A 22 4.92 -18.62 3.08
C ARG A 22 3.56 -17.94 3.16
N LYS A 23 2.49 -18.73 3.00
CA LYS A 23 1.10 -18.23 2.98
C LYS A 23 0.62 -17.65 4.31
N LEU A 24 1.30 -18.00 5.43
CA LEU A 24 0.99 -17.47 6.75
C LEU A 24 0.95 -15.94 6.77
N ALA A 25 1.89 -15.27 6.10
CA ALA A 25 1.90 -13.81 6.03
C ALA A 25 0.63 -13.26 5.38
N VAL A 26 0.15 -13.90 4.30
CA VAL A 26 -1.07 -13.47 3.61
C VAL A 26 -2.31 -13.75 4.45
N ILE A 27 -2.36 -14.89 5.14
CA ILE A 27 -3.45 -15.24 6.06
C ILE A 27 -3.55 -14.20 7.19
N VAL A 28 -2.42 -13.77 7.77
CA VAL A 28 -2.39 -12.72 8.79
C VAL A 28 -3.04 -11.43 8.29
N TYR A 29 -2.71 -10.99 7.07
CA TYR A 29 -3.34 -9.80 6.48
C TYR A 29 -4.80 -9.99 6.10
N ILE A 30 -5.22 -11.18 5.68
CA ILE A 30 -6.64 -11.48 5.44
C ILE A 30 -7.41 -11.35 6.75
N VAL A 31 -6.96 -12.01 7.82
CA VAL A 31 -7.60 -11.92 9.15
C VAL A 31 -7.62 -10.46 9.63
N TRP A 32 -6.50 -9.75 9.53
CA TRP A 32 -6.41 -8.35 9.92
C TRP A 32 -7.39 -7.46 9.13
N SER A 33 -7.48 -7.66 7.80
CA SER A 33 -8.40 -6.93 6.94
C SER A 33 -9.86 -7.19 7.24
N LEU A 34 -10.22 -8.40 7.67
CA LEU A 34 -11.59 -8.72 8.09
C LEU A 34 -11.96 -8.00 9.38
N ILE A 35 -11.04 -7.94 10.35
CA ILE A 35 -11.22 -7.20 11.61
C ILE A 35 -11.43 -5.70 11.31
N ILE A 36 -10.58 -5.11 10.48
CA ILE A 36 -10.68 -3.69 10.11
C ILE A 36 -11.94 -3.42 9.29
N SER A 37 -12.30 -4.33 8.38
CA SER A 37 -13.52 -4.21 7.59
C SER A 37 -14.76 -4.21 8.48
N ALA A 38 -14.83 -5.12 9.46
CA ALA A 38 -15.94 -5.18 10.42
C ALA A 38 -16.05 -3.87 11.23
N ALA A 39 -14.94 -3.38 11.78
CA ALA A 39 -14.90 -2.13 12.55
C ALA A 39 -15.25 -0.89 11.70
N ALA A 40 -14.73 -0.81 10.48
CA ALA A 40 -15.03 0.29 9.57
C ALA A 40 -16.48 0.25 9.06
N PHE A 41 -17.02 -0.95 8.84
CA PHE A 41 -18.41 -1.14 8.40
C PHE A 41 -19.41 -0.79 9.51
N SER A 42 -19.10 -1.09 10.76
CA SER A 42 -19.93 -0.69 11.91
C SER A 42 -19.84 0.80 12.25
N GLY A 43 -18.97 1.57 11.55
CA GLY A 43 -18.76 2.99 11.81
C GLY A 43 -17.92 3.28 13.06
N PHE A 44 -17.25 2.27 13.64
CA PHE A 44 -16.48 2.40 14.89
C PHE A 44 -15.41 3.50 14.81
N PHE A 45 -14.69 3.56 13.68
CA PHE A 45 -13.65 4.58 13.47
C PHE A 45 -14.22 6.00 13.28
N ILE A 46 -15.47 6.14 12.83
CA ILE A 46 -16.11 7.46 12.76
C ILE A 46 -16.54 7.92 14.15
N GLN A 47 -17.12 7.01 14.94
CA GLN A 47 -17.61 7.32 16.29
C GLN A 47 -16.45 7.57 17.26
N PHE A 48 -15.34 6.83 17.11
CA PHE A 48 -14.16 6.96 17.95
C PHE A 48 -12.88 7.02 17.11
N PRO A 49 -12.59 8.14 16.41
CA PRO A 49 -11.44 8.28 15.51
C PRO A 49 -10.08 7.89 16.08
N PRO A 50 -9.75 8.13 17.37
CA PRO A 50 -8.47 7.69 17.93
C PRO A 50 -8.22 6.18 17.82
N SER A 51 -9.28 5.34 17.77
CA SER A 51 -9.11 3.90 17.57
C SER A 51 -8.47 3.54 16.24
N PHE A 52 -8.65 4.35 15.19
CA PHE A 52 -8.01 4.11 13.91
C PHE A 52 -6.49 4.25 14.02
N GLY A 53 -5.99 5.19 14.83
CA GLY A 53 -4.56 5.30 15.14
C GLY A 53 -3.99 4.03 15.77
N LEU A 54 -4.74 3.36 16.65
CA LEU A 54 -4.34 2.07 17.22
C LEU A 54 -4.29 0.97 16.16
N THR A 55 -5.20 0.97 15.18
CA THR A 55 -5.14 0.02 14.07
C THR A 55 -3.92 0.26 13.18
N LEU A 56 -3.51 1.50 12.96
CA LEU A 56 -2.28 1.80 12.23
C LEU A 56 -1.04 1.25 12.95
N LEU A 57 -0.98 1.36 14.29
CA LEU A 57 0.07 0.72 15.07
C LEU A 57 0.05 -0.80 14.92
N GLY A 58 -1.13 -1.42 15.00
CA GLY A 58 -1.33 -2.84 14.72
C GLY A 58 -0.78 -3.23 13.34
N THR A 59 -1.09 -2.43 12.31
CA THR A 59 -0.58 -2.62 10.96
C THR A 59 0.95 -2.54 10.91
N VAL A 60 1.58 -1.58 11.58
CA VAL A 60 3.06 -1.50 11.66
C VAL A 60 3.64 -2.78 12.27
N PHE A 61 3.04 -3.30 13.35
CA PHE A 61 3.45 -4.58 13.93
C PHE A 61 3.29 -5.74 12.94
N THR A 62 2.18 -5.80 12.21
CA THR A 62 1.97 -6.84 11.18
C THR A 62 2.98 -6.75 10.05
N VAL A 63 3.38 -5.55 9.61
CA VAL A 63 4.45 -5.34 8.61
C VAL A 63 5.77 -5.87 9.13
N PHE A 64 6.15 -5.52 10.36
CA PHE A 64 7.40 -5.99 10.96
C PHE A 64 7.42 -7.51 11.10
N TYR A 65 6.35 -8.08 11.66
CA TYR A 65 6.19 -9.53 11.82
C TYR A 65 6.24 -10.26 10.48
N CYS A 66 5.49 -9.79 9.47
CA CYS A 66 5.50 -10.40 8.14
C CYS A 66 6.84 -10.25 7.44
N THR A 67 7.56 -9.13 7.62
CA THR A 67 8.92 -8.96 7.07
C THR A 67 9.85 -10.04 7.60
N LYS A 68 9.79 -10.34 8.91
CA LYS A 68 10.56 -11.42 9.52
C LYS A 68 10.13 -12.81 9.05
N LEU A 69 8.82 -13.06 9.00
CA LEU A 69 8.28 -14.32 8.48
C LEU A 69 8.73 -14.59 7.05
N LEU A 70 8.86 -13.54 6.23
CA LEU A 70 9.17 -13.65 4.83
C LEU A 70 10.67 -13.58 4.53
N ALA A 71 11.54 -13.33 5.53
CA ALA A 71 12.98 -13.11 5.36
C ALA A 71 13.66 -14.15 4.45
N ASP A 72 13.37 -15.44 4.65
CA ASP A 72 13.99 -16.53 3.88
C ASP A 72 13.07 -17.13 2.81
N SER A 73 11.94 -16.49 2.52
CA SER A 73 10.98 -17.02 1.55
C SER A 73 11.43 -16.74 0.12
N MET A 74 11.35 -17.74 -0.77
CA MET A 74 11.46 -17.49 -2.20
C MET A 74 10.26 -16.65 -2.69
N VAL A 75 10.53 -15.74 -3.61
CA VAL A 75 9.53 -14.78 -4.10
C VAL A 75 9.51 -14.71 -5.62
N ASN A 76 8.34 -14.43 -6.18
CA ASN A 76 8.18 -14.14 -7.60
C ASN A 76 8.27 -12.62 -7.83
N VAL A 77 9.41 -12.18 -8.38
CA VAL A 77 9.72 -10.78 -8.68
C VAL A 77 8.66 -10.12 -9.57
N TYR A 78 8.14 -10.84 -10.58
CA TYR A 78 7.14 -10.29 -11.50
C TYR A 78 5.82 -10.01 -10.81
N LEU A 79 5.37 -10.90 -9.92
CA LEU A 79 4.12 -10.70 -9.18
C LEU A 79 4.26 -9.60 -8.13
N LEU A 80 5.40 -9.52 -7.43
CA LEU A 80 5.69 -8.40 -6.53
C LEU A 80 5.70 -7.06 -7.29
N LEU A 81 6.29 -7.02 -8.49
CA LEU A 81 6.29 -5.84 -9.32
C LEU A 81 4.87 -5.48 -9.82
N ALA A 82 4.06 -6.48 -10.17
CA ALA A 82 2.66 -6.30 -10.59
C ALA A 82 1.78 -5.68 -9.51
N ILE A 83 2.05 -5.94 -8.23
CA ILE A 83 1.33 -5.29 -7.12
C ILE A 83 1.49 -3.77 -7.17
N HIS A 84 2.64 -3.24 -7.61
CA HIS A 84 2.83 -1.79 -7.70
C HIS A 84 1.95 -1.15 -8.80
N VAL A 85 1.50 -1.89 -9.81
CA VAL A 85 0.59 -1.39 -10.86
C VAL A 85 -0.78 -1.01 -10.29
N VAL A 86 -1.20 -1.66 -9.19
CA VAL A 86 -2.44 -1.34 -8.48
C VAL A 86 -2.50 0.10 -7.99
N ARG A 87 -1.36 0.77 -7.79
CA ARG A 87 -1.30 2.20 -7.43
C ARG A 87 -2.04 3.09 -8.43
N ILE A 88 -2.00 2.75 -9.73
CA ILE A 88 -2.64 3.54 -10.79
C ILE A 88 -4.16 3.67 -10.55
N PRO A 89 -4.95 2.58 -10.51
CA PRO A 89 -6.38 2.71 -10.26
C PRO A 89 -6.71 3.21 -8.85
N VAL A 90 -5.86 2.96 -7.84
CA VAL A 90 -6.03 3.52 -6.49
C VAL A 90 -5.97 5.05 -6.53
N GLU A 91 -5.02 5.64 -7.27
CA GLU A 91 -4.93 7.11 -7.38
C GLU A 91 -6.15 7.75 -8.03
N PHE A 92 -6.72 7.11 -9.06
CA PHE A 92 -7.97 7.61 -9.65
C PHE A 92 -9.14 7.55 -8.65
N ILE A 93 -9.17 6.54 -7.76
CA ILE A 93 -10.15 6.46 -6.69
C ILE A 93 -9.91 7.57 -5.65
N LEU A 94 -8.66 7.80 -5.24
CA LEU A 94 -8.30 8.88 -4.32
C LEU A 94 -8.69 10.25 -4.88
N PHE A 95 -8.44 10.49 -6.17
CA PHE A 95 -8.89 11.72 -6.82
C PHE A 95 -10.42 11.86 -6.83
N ALA A 96 -11.16 10.78 -7.08
CA ALA A 96 -12.63 10.81 -6.96
C ALA A 96 -13.11 11.09 -5.53
N LEU A 97 -12.40 10.59 -4.51
CA LEU A 97 -12.69 10.89 -3.10
C LEU A 97 -12.39 12.34 -2.73
N PHE A 98 -11.35 12.92 -3.34
CA PHE A 98 -11.07 14.35 -3.23
C PHE A 98 -12.20 15.20 -3.83
N GLN A 99 -12.71 14.84 -5.01
CA GLN A 99 -13.87 15.53 -5.59
C GLN A 99 -15.13 15.40 -4.73
N ALA A 100 -15.26 14.27 -4.01
CA ALA A 100 -16.33 14.04 -3.04
C ALA A 100 -16.13 14.72 -1.68
N LYS A 101 -15.10 15.55 -1.52
CA LYS A 101 -14.81 16.33 -0.29
C LYS A 101 -14.48 15.51 0.97
N ILE A 102 -14.02 14.27 0.81
CA ILE A 102 -13.70 13.35 1.94
C ILE A 102 -12.23 12.90 2.00
N LEU A 103 -11.38 13.50 1.15
CA LEU A 103 -9.93 13.28 1.09
C LEU A 103 -9.25 14.61 0.72
N PRO A 104 -8.18 15.07 1.37
CA PRO A 104 -7.51 16.33 1.02
C PRO A 104 -6.78 16.25 -0.32
N ARG A 105 -6.53 17.42 -0.95
CA ARG A 105 -5.76 17.54 -2.19
C ARG A 105 -4.36 16.92 -2.08
N GLU A 106 -3.69 17.13 -0.94
CA GLU A 106 -2.31 16.69 -0.72
C GLU A 106 -2.14 15.16 -0.82
N MET A 107 -3.21 14.39 -0.57
CA MET A 107 -3.23 12.94 -0.67
C MET A 107 -3.44 12.40 -2.10
N THR A 108 -3.60 13.27 -3.09
CA THR A 108 -3.84 12.89 -4.49
C THR A 108 -2.61 13.11 -5.35
N PHE A 109 -2.59 12.55 -6.56
CA PHE A 109 -1.54 12.78 -7.56
C PHE A 109 -1.37 14.25 -8.00
N ILE A 110 -2.31 15.15 -7.70
CA ILE A 110 -2.17 16.61 -7.94
C ILE A 110 -1.40 17.29 -6.79
N GLY A 111 -1.34 16.66 -5.62
CA GLY A 111 -0.57 17.09 -4.46
C GLY A 111 0.77 16.38 -4.37
N TRP A 112 1.07 15.82 -3.20
CA TRP A 112 2.35 15.20 -2.88
C TRP A 112 2.34 13.67 -2.95
N ASN A 113 1.33 13.08 -3.59
CA ASN A 113 1.26 11.63 -3.76
C ASN A 113 1.85 11.20 -5.10
N PHE A 114 3.01 10.55 -5.07
CA PHE A 114 3.73 10.10 -6.27
C PHE A 114 3.38 8.67 -6.69
N ASP A 115 2.38 8.03 -6.08
CA ASP A 115 2.05 6.62 -6.35
C ASP A 115 1.64 6.37 -7.80
N LEU A 116 1.06 7.36 -8.51
CA LEU A 116 0.78 7.26 -9.95
C LEU A 116 2.07 7.06 -10.75
N ILE A 117 3.13 7.81 -10.44
CA ILE A 117 4.43 7.71 -11.11
C ILE A 117 5.04 6.33 -10.84
N PHE A 118 4.99 5.86 -9.60
CA PHE A 118 5.50 4.54 -9.24
C PHE A 118 4.69 3.40 -9.86
N GLY A 119 3.38 3.56 -10.02
CA GLY A 119 2.53 2.59 -10.71
C GLY A 119 2.87 2.49 -12.20
N ILE A 120 3.02 3.63 -12.88
CA ILE A 120 3.40 3.66 -14.31
C ILE A 120 4.80 3.10 -14.51
N THR A 121 5.77 3.51 -13.69
CA THR A 121 7.14 3.01 -13.80
C THR A 121 7.25 1.51 -13.47
N ALA A 122 6.43 0.98 -12.55
CA ALA A 122 6.33 -0.47 -12.35
C ALA A 122 5.86 -1.21 -13.61
N LEU A 123 4.86 -0.66 -14.32
CA LEU A 123 4.41 -1.22 -15.60
C LEU A 123 5.52 -1.18 -16.67
N ILE A 124 6.29 -0.09 -16.73
CA ILE A 124 7.45 0.02 -17.62
C ILE A 124 8.51 -1.04 -17.27
N PHE A 125 8.80 -1.25 -15.99
CA PHE A 125 9.72 -2.32 -15.56
C PHE A 125 9.21 -3.71 -15.93
N LEU A 126 7.91 -3.99 -15.79
CA LEU A 126 7.31 -5.26 -16.20
C LEU A 126 7.45 -5.50 -17.71
N ILE A 127 7.07 -4.52 -18.53
CA ILE A 127 7.18 -4.63 -19.99
C ILE A 127 8.65 -4.77 -20.39
N GLY A 128 9.53 -3.91 -19.87
CA GLY A 128 10.96 -3.93 -20.14
C GLY A 128 11.61 -5.27 -19.77
N SER A 129 11.19 -5.88 -18.65
CA SER A 129 11.72 -7.18 -18.21
C SER A 129 11.41 -8.34 -19.17
N SER A 130 10.38 -8.20 -20.01
CA SER A 130 10.06 -9.16 -21.07
C SER A 130 11.12 -9.16 -22.19
N PHE A 131 11.78 -8.02 -22.40
CA PHE A 131 12.86 -7.87 -23.38
C PHE A 131 14.24 -8.12 -22.77
N ASN A 132 14.46 -7.71 -21.52
CA ASN A 132 15.74 -7.89 -20.85
C ASN A 132 15.58 -8.17 -19.35
N ARG A 133 15.72 -9.45 -18.98
CA ARG A 133 15.64 -9.89 -17.58
C ARG A 133 16.73 -9.30 -16.68
N LYS A 134 17.84 -8.81 -17.23
CA LYS A 134 18.91 -8.17 -16.46
C LYS A 134 18.51 -6.83 -15.85
N ILE A 135 17.39 -6.24 -16.27
CA ILE A 135 16.86 -4.99 -15.72
C ILE A 135 16.62 -5.10 -14.22
N PHE A 136 16.20 -6.27 -13.72
CA PHE A 136 16.04 -6.46 -12.27
C PHE A 136 17.36 -6.30 -11.53
N ASN A 137 18.49 -6.71 -12.11
CA ASN A 137 19.80 -6.57 -11.46
C ASN A 137 20.44 -5.19 -11.68
N SER A 138 19.74 -4.22 -12.27
CA SER A 138 20.28 -2.89 -12.55
C SER A 138 20.35 -2.00 -11.30
N GLN A 139 21.28 -1.04 -11.29
CA GLN A 139 21.29 0.01 -10.26
C GLN A 139 20.01 0.85 -10.27
N LEU A 140 19.42 1.06 -11.46
CA LEU A 140 18.16 1.77 -11.62
C LEU A 140 17.01 1.09 -10.86
N PHE A 141 16.92 -0.24 -10.90
CA PHE A 141 15.87 -0.99 -10.19
C PHE A 141 16.05 -0.92 -8.66
N ILE A 142 17.29 -0.88 -8.17
CA ILE A 142 17.57 -0.66 -6.74
C ILE A 142 17.13 0.74 -6.32
N LEU A 143 17.54 1.77 -7.06
CA LEU A 143 17.15 3.15 -6.78
C LEU A 143 15.62 3.32 -6.84
N TRP A 144 14.95 2.68 -7.79
CA TRP A 144 13.50 2.70 -7.91
C TRP A 144 12.81 2.13 -6.66
N ASN A 145 13.30 1.03 -6.10
CA ASN A 145 12.74 0.48 -4.87
C ASN A 145 12.99 1.38 -3.66
N ILE A 146 14.18 1.98 -3.53
CA ILE A 146 14.51 2.91 -2.45
C ILE A 146 13.63 4.15 -2.52
N PHE A 147 13.54 4.80 -3.68
CA PHE A 147 12.66 5.96 -3.87
C PHE A 147 11.19 5.61 -3.71
N GLY A 148 10.77 4.38 -4.07
CA GLY A 148 9.42 3.88 -3.85
C GLY A 148 9.07 3.78 -2.36
N ILE A 149 10.01 3.33 -1.52
CA ILE A 149 9.84 3.33 -0.06
C ILE A 149 9.77 4.77 0.47
N CYS A 150 10.65 5.67 0.01
CA CYS A 150 10.60 7.08 0.40
C CYS A 150 9.25 7.73 0.05
N SER A 151 8.72 7.47 -1.15
CA SER A 151 7.40 7.94 -1.59
C SER A 151 6.29 7.43 -0.66
N LEU A 152 6.30 6.14 -0.31
CA LEU A 152 5.32 5.59 0.63
C LEU A 152 5.41 6.24 2.00
N SER A 153 6.61 6.50 2.51
CA SER A 153 6.79 7.22 3.78
C SER A 153 6.16 8.60 3.75
N ILE A 154 6.28 9.33 2.63
CA ILE A 154 5.61 10.61 2.42
C ILE A 154 4.09 10.42 2.47
N VAL A 155 3.53 9.51 1.67
CA VAL A 155 2.07 9.30 1.58
C VAL A 155 1.48 8.81 2.91
N ILE A 156 2.17 7.95 3.65
CA ILE A 156 1.74 7.51 5.00
C ILE A 156 1.72 8.70 5.97
N THR A 157 2.78 9.51 5.96
CA THR A 157 2.86 10.71 6.80
C THR A 157 1.73 11.68 6.45
N LEU A 158 1.49 11.90 5.15
CA LEU A 158 0.39 12.75 4.69
C LEU A 158 -0.96 12.19 5.12
N GLY A 159 -1.16 10.88 5.02
CA GLY A 159 -2.38 10.20 5.42
C GLY A 159 -2.68 10.38 6.90
N ILE A 160 -1.68 10.19 7.76
CA ILE A 160 -1.82 10.36 9.22
C ILE A 160 -2.09 11.82 9.57
N LEU A 161 -1.28 12.75 9.07
CA LEU A 161 -1.37 14.17 9.42
C LEU A 161 -2.62 14.86 8.85
N SER A 162 -3.30 14.26 7.89
CA SER A 162 -4.56 14.77 7.34
C SER A 162 -5.81 14.02 7.79
N SER A 163 -5.66 12.88 8.47
CA SER A 163 -6.78 12.15 9.04
C SER A 163 -7.31 12.89 10.28
N PRO A 164 -8.63 12.84 10.57
CA PRO A 164 -9.22 13.49 11.73
C PRO A 164 -8.91 12.71 13.02
N LEU A 165 -7.63 12.62 13.32
CA LEU A 165 -7.04 12.02 14.52
C LEU A 165 -6.54 13.15 15.44
N PRO A 166 -6.28 12.87 16.72
CA PRO A 166 -5.68 13.86 17.62
C PRO A 166 -4.35 14.47 17.12
N MET A 167 -3.66 13.76 16.21
CA MET A 167 -2.40 14.18 15.59
C MET A 167 -2.58 14.88 14.23
N GLN A 168 -3.81 15.27 13.86
CA GLN A 168 -4.04 16.00 12.62
C GLN A 168 -3.25 17.32 12.64
N MET A 169 -2.53 17.61 11.57
CA MET A 169 -1.76 18.86 11.40
C MET A 169 -2.11 19.61 10.12
N MET A 170 -2.79 18.96 9.17
CA MET A 170 -3.15 19.56 7.89
C MET A 170 -4.50 19.04 7.36
N GLY A 171 -4.95 19.59 6.23
CA GLY A 171 -6.20 19.16 5.61
C GLY A 171 -7.45 19.50 6.43
N TYR A 172 -7.40 20.46 7.35
CA TYR A 172 -8.54 20.82 8.22
C TYR A 172 -9.81 21.17 7.45
N ASN A 173 -9.69 21.82 6.29
CA ASN A 173 -10.83 22.17 5.44
C ASN A 173 -11.47 20.94 4.78
N GLN A 174 -10.69 19.89 4.56
CA GLN A 174 -11.11 18.67 3.87
C GLN A 174 -10.33 17.46 4.42
N PRO A 175 -10.66 17.01 5.64
CA PRO A 175 -9.90 15.96 6.31
C PRO A 175 -10.03 14.63 5.59
N ASN A 176 -9.07 13.75 5.80
CA ASN A 176 -9.07 12.39 5.27
C ASN A 176 -10.06 11.51 6.06
N ILE A 177 -11.36 11.73 5.85
CA ILE A 177 -12.43 10.93 6.46
C ILE A 177 -12.52 9.57 5.77
N ALA A 178 -12.15 9.49 4.49
CA ALA A 178 -12.24 8.27 3.71
C ALA A 178 -11.57 7.06 4.40
N VAL A 179 -10.36 7.23 4.94
CA VAL A 179 -9.63 6.12 5.60
C VAL A 179 -10.30 5.58 6.87
N LEU A 180 -11.27 6.28 7.44
CA LEU A 180 -12.06 5.79 8.57
C LEU A 180 -13.26 4.92 8.14
N GLN A 181 -13.54 4.85 6.84
CA GLN A 181 -14.75 4.24 6.31
C GLN A 181 -14.46 2.97 5.51
N PHE A 182 -15.39 2.03 5.54
CA PHE A 182 -15.34 0.87 4.64
C PHE A 182 -15.67 1.29 3.19
N PRO A 183 -14.89 0.85 2.17
CA PRO A 183 -13.76 -0.09 2.24
C PRO A 183 -12.38 0.58 2.32
N TYR A 184 -12.32 1.92 2.30
CA TYR A 184 -11.08 2.68 2.15
C TYR A 184 -10.14 2.58 3.36
N ALA A 185 -10.64 2.17 4.53
CA ALA A 185 -9.82 1.80 5.69
C ALA A 185 -8.81 0.67 5.39
N LEU A 186 -9.05 -0.13 4.35
CA LEU A 186 -8.12 -1.17 3.91
C LEU A 186 -6.91 -0.62 3.13
N LEU A 187 -6.94 0.64 2.68
CA LEU A 187 -5.82 1.26 1.98
C LEU A 187 -4.56 1.29 2.87
N PRO A 188 -4.55 1.97 4.04
CA PRO A 188 -3.37 2.01 4.89
C PRO A 188 -3.11 0.71 5.64
N ASN A 189 -4.12 -0.16 5.77
CA ASN A 189 -4.02 -1.37 6.58
C ASN A 189 -3.77 -2.67 5.81
N LEU A 190 -3.87 -2.67 4.47
CA LEU A 190 -3.58 -3.84 3.64
C LEU A 190 -2.83 -3.48 2.35
N ILE A 191 -3.36 -2.56 1.55
CA ILE A 191 -2.77 -2.23 0.24
C ILE A 191 -1.36 -1.64 0.43
N VAL A 192 -1.24 -0.59 1.24
CA VAL A 192 0.05 0.05 1.53
C VAL A 192 1.05 -0.93 2.15
N PRO A 193 0.70 -1.73 3.17
CA PRO A 193 1.56 -2.79 3.70
C PRO A 193 2.07 -3.79 2.65
N PHE A 194 1.22 -4.27 1.74
CA PHE A 194 1.66 -5.16 0.67
C PHE A 194 2.63 -4.49 -0.31
N ILE A 195 2.42 -3.22 -0.61
CA ILE A 195 3.33 -2.45 -1.45
C ILE A 195 4.69 -2.26 -0.74
N ILE A 196 4.71 -1.95 0.56
CA ILE A 196 5.94 -1.85 1.37
C ILE A 196 6.68 -3.20 1.37
N LEU A 197 5.97 -4.29 1.69
CA LEU A 197 6.55 -5.63 1.70
C LEU A 197 7.10 -6.01 0.31
N SER A 198 6.42 -5.61 -0.76
CA SER A 198 6.89 -5.85 -2.13
C SER A 198 8.23 -5.16 -2.39
N HIS A 199 8.39 -3.89 -2.03
CA HIS A 199 9.69 -3.20 -2.15
C HIS A 199 10.80 -3.86 -1.32
N ILE A 200 10.50 -4.24 -0.07
CA ILE A 200 11.47 -4.91 0.83
C ILE A 200 11.92 -6.26 0.24
N LEU A 201 10.96 -7.07 -0.22
CA LEU A 201 11.24 -8.39 -0.78
C LEU A 201 11.98 -8.31 -2.12
N LEU A 202 11.65 -7.33 -2.96
CA LEU A 202 12.36 -7.04 -4.20
C LEU A 202 13.81 -6.67 -3.91
N LEU A 203 14.08 -5.71 -3.01
CA LEU A 203 15.44 -5.33 -2.62
C LEU A 203 16.23 -6.50 -2.04
N ARG A 204 15.62 -7.27 -1.14
CA ARG A 204 16.24 -8.46 -0.56
C ARG A 204 16.63 -9.46 -1.66
N ASN A 205 15.73 -9.76 -2.59
CA ASN A 205 15.99 -10.70 -3.68
C ASN A 205 17.18 -10.27 -4.54
N LEU A 206 17.37 -8.96 -4.75
CA LEU A 206 18.53 -8.43 -5.48
C LEU A 206 19.83 -8.65 -4.75
N ILE A 207 19.84 -8.39 -3.43
CA ILE A 207 21.03 -8.58 -2.60
C ILE A 207 21.43 -10.06 -2.58
N THR A 208 20.47 -10.96 -2.38
CA THR A 208 20.73 -12.41 -2.37
C THR A 208 21.14 -12.97 -3.74
N SER A 209 20.67 -12.37 -4.84
CA SER A 209 21.06 -12.81 -6.20
C SER A 209 22.44 -12.34 -6.65
N ARG A 210 23.02 -11.35 -5.94
CA ARG A 210 24.35 -10.80 -6.22
C ARG A 210 25.45 -11.37 -5.31
N ALA A 211 25.06 -11.96 -4.17
CA ALA A 211 25.95 -12.71 -3.28
C ALA A 211 26.23 -14.11 -3.85
#